data_AF-A0A3M5TSN5-F1
#
_entry.id   AF-A0A3M5TSN5-F1
#
_cell.length_a   1.000
_cell.length_b   1.000
_cell.length_c   1.000
_cell.angle_alpha   90.00
_cell.angle_beta   90.00
_cell.angle_gamma   90.00
#
_symmetry.space_group_name_H-M   'P 1'
#
loop_
_entity.id
_entity.type
_entity.pdbx_description
1 polymer ?
#
loop_
_entity_poly.entity_id
_entity_poly.type
_entity_poly.pdbx_seq_one_letter_code
_entity_poly.pdbx_strand_id
1 'polypeptide(L)'
;MRDLCISGDDLLILAGPTMELDGPVKVFRWHGDFAEEESVIFSDQLEIVMEVPFGQGVDHAEGMCIFGTGEQAGDELLIVYDVAAQRRKLGDTDVEADLFTPNQL
;
A
#
# COMPACT_ATOMS: atom_id res chain seq x y z
N MET A 1 -1.32 7.71 -7.59
CA MET A 1 -1.37 6.24 -7.41
C MET A 1 0.06 5.73 -7.44
N ARG A 2 0.41 4.82 -6.52
CA ARG A 2 1.78 4.37 -6.26
C ARG A 2 2.00 2.92 -6.66
N ASP A 3 1.08 2.06 -6.25
CA ASP A 3 1.15 0.63 -6.55
C ASP A 3 -0.24 -0.01 -6.59
N LEU A 4 -0.31 -1.20 -7.19
CA LEU A 4 -1.47 -2.09 -7.21
C LEU A 4 -1.09 -3.48 -6.72
N CYS A 5 -1.98 -4.08 -5.92
CA CYS A 5 -1.83 -5.47 -5.52
C CYS A 5 -3.18 -6.18 -5.62
N ILE A 6 -3.23 -7.33 -6.30
CA ILE A 6 -4.44 -8.16 -6.36
C ILE A 6 -4.53 -8.98 -5.06
N SER A 7 -5.69 -8.93 -4.39
CA SER A 7 -6.04 -9.72 -3.20
C SER A 7 -7.28 -10.55 -3.48
N GLY A 8 -7.11 -11.82 -3.82
CA GLY A 8 -8.24 -12.66 -4.26
C GLY A 8 -8.91 -12.06 -5.51
N ASP A 9 -10.19 -11.71 -5.39
CA ASP A 9 -10.97 -11.05 -6.44
C ASP A 9 -10.90 -9.50 -6.37
N ASP A 10 -10.27 -8.95 -5.34
CA ASP A 10 -10.21 -7.53 -5.06
C ASP A 10 -8.88 -6.89 -5.52
N LEU A 11 -8.89 -5.57 -5.70
CA LEU A 11 -7.71 -4.77 -6.03
C LEU A 11 -7.39 -3.81 -4.88
N LEU A 12 -6.21 -3.97 -4.31
CA LEU A 12 -5.64 -3.02 -3.38
C LEU A 12 -4.89 -1.93 -4.15
N ILE A 13 -5.14 -0.68 -3.78
CA ILE A 13 -4.58 0.51 -4.42
C ILE A 13 -3.83 1.31 -3.36
N LEU A 14 -2.52 1.47 -3.54
CA LEU A 14 -1.73 2.41 -2.75
C LEU A 14 -1.83 3.80 -3.39
N ALA A 15 -2.45 4.75 -2.70
CA ALA A 15 -2.66 6.09 -3.23
C ALA A 15 -2.33 7.17 -2.20
N GLY A 16 -1.68 8.23 -2.69
CA GLY A 16 -1.27 9.38 -1.90
C GLY A 16 -1.00 10.58 -2.80
N PRO A 17 -0.46 11.67 -2.24
CA PRO A 17 -0.08 12.87 -3.00
C PRO A 17 0.98 12.57 -4.07
N THR A 18 1.35 13.57 -4.88
CA THR A 18 2.42 13.45 -5.88
C THR A 18 3.80 13.23 -5.24
N MET A 19 4.78 12.71 -6.01
CA MET A 19 6.12 12.26 -5.52
C MET A 19 6.86 13.30 -4.66
N GLU A 20 6.67 14.58 -4.95
CA GLU A 20 7.37 15.69 -4.30
C GLU A 20 6.62 16.29 -3.11
N LEU A 21 5.39 15.83 -2.84
CA LEU A 21 4.53 16.39 -1.80
C LEU A 21 4.34 15.40 -0.66
N ASP A 22 4.55 15.90 0.55
CA ASP A 22 4.17 15.20 1.77
C ASP A 22 2.64 15.14 1.90
N GLY A 23 2.14 14.02 2.38
CA GLY A 23 0.72 13.88 2.68
C GLY A 23 0.31 12.43 2.91
N PRO A 24 -0.93 12.23 3.39
CA PRO A 24 -1.40 10.91 3.78
C PRO A 24 -1.42 9.96 2.58
N VAL A 25 -0.80 8.81 2.76
CA VAL A 25 -0.91 7.66 1.86
C VAL A 25 -1.92 6.69 2.47
N LYS A 26 -2.83 6.18 1.63
CA LYS A 26 -3.87 5.24 2.02
C LYS A 26 -3.80 4.00 1.15
N VAL A 27 -4.19 2.87 1.73
CA VAL A 27 -4.50 1.64 1.02
C VAL A 27 -6.00 1.60 0.86
N PHE A 28 -6.46 1.62 -0.39
CA PHE A 28 -7.85 1.43 -0.75
C PHE A 28 -8.08 0.00 -1.22
N ARG A 29 -9.27 -0.53 -0.96
CA ARG A 29 -9.76 -1.74 -1.60
C ARG A 29 -10.87 -1.37 -2.58
N TRP A 30 -10.71 -1.87 -3.80
CA TRP A 30 -11.78 -1.96 -4.77
C TRP A 30 -12.22 -3.42 -4.84
N HIS A 31 -13.44 -3.69 -4.40
CA HIS A 31 -14.01 -5.04 -4.38
C HIS A 31 -14.25 -5.59 -5.80
N GLY A 32 -14.07 -6.90 -5.93
CA GLY A 32 -14.22 -7.70 -7.14
C GLY A 32 -15.59 -7.55 -7.78
N ASP A 33 -15.65 -6.65 -8.76
CA ASP A 33 -16.64 -6.54 -9.84
C ASP A 33 -16.06 -5.56 -10.87
N PHE A 34 -14.83 -5.83 -11.34
CA PHE A 34 -14.20 -4.99 -12.34
C PHE A 34 -15.00 -5.08 -13.64
N ALA A 35 -15.44 -3.95 -14.16
CA ALA A 35 -16.13 -3.92 -15.44
C ALA A 35 -15.24 -4.52 -16.54
N GLU A 36 -15.83 -5.35 -17.41
CA GLU A 36 -15.16 -5.90 -18.60
C GLU A 36 -14.80 -4.80 -19.63
N GLU A 37 -15.40 -3.62 -19.50
CA GLU A 37 -15.19 -2.43 -20.32
C GLU A 37 -14.60 -1.27 -19.49
N GLU A 38 -14.10 -0.23 -20.17
CA GLU A 38 -13.58 0.97 -19.51
C GLU A 38 -14.64 1.59 -18.59
N SER A 39 -14.28 1.75 -17.31
CA SER A 39 -15.18 2.28 -16.28
C SER A 39 -14.51 3.36 -15.43
N VAL A 40 -15.33 4.22 -14.84
CA VAL A 40 -14.91 5.23 -13.86
C VAL A 40 -15.53 4.87 -12.53
N ILE A 41 -14.68 4.79 -11.50
CA ILE A 41 -15.09 4.61 -10.11
C ILE A 41 -14.81 5.88 -9.33
N PHE A 42 -15.70 6.20 -8.39
CA PHE A 42 -15.55 7.32 -7.48
C PHE A 42 -14.97 6.87 -6.14
N SER A 43 -14.36 7.81 -5.42
CA SER A 43 -13.65 7.51 -4.16
C SER A 43 -14.55 7.00 -3.04
N ASP A 44 -15.85 7.28 -3.09
CA ASP A 44 -16.85 6.77 -2.14
C ASP A 44 -17.23 5.29 -2.40
N GLN A 45 -16.84 4.76 -3.55
CA GLN A 45 -16.98 3.33 -3.89
C GLN A 45 -15.76 2.50 -3.46
N LEU A 46 -14.72 3.15 -2.92
CA LEU A 46 -13.51 2.51 -2.43
C LEU A 46 -13.57 2.38 -0.91
N GLU A 47 -13.27 1.19 -0.41
CA GLU A 47 -13.06 0.97 1.02
C GLU A 47 -11.66 1.48 1.40
N ILE A 48 -11.52 2.20 2.52
CA ILE A 48 -10.21 2.50 3.10
C ILE A 48 -9.81 1.35 4.01
N VAL A 49 -8.82 0.58 3.59
CA VAL A 49 -8.27 -0.54 4.39
C VAL A 49 -7.42 0.01 5.53
N MET A 50 -6.54 0.97 5.23
CA MET A 50 -5.70 1.63 6.23
C MET A 50 -5.10 2.94 5.72
N GLU A 51 -4.67 3.77 6.68
CA GLU A 51 -3.75 4.88 6.43
C GLU A 51 -2.32 4.43 6.76
N VAL A 52 -1.38 4.66 5.85
CA VAL A 52 0.02 4.27 6.02
C VAL A 52 0.72 5.33 6.86
N PRO A 53 1.38 4.97 7.98
CA PRO A 53 2.17 5.91 8.77
C PRO A 53 3.30 6.52 7.93
N PHE A 54 3.45 7.85 7.98
CA PHE A 54 4.49 8.58 7.27
C PHE A 54 5.07 9.70 8.15
N GLY A 55 6.26 10.18 7.81
CA GLY A 55 6.91 11.33 8.45
C GLY A 55 6.92 12.56 7.53
N GLN A 56 7.35 13.71 8.04
CA GLN A 56 7.59 14.89 7.19
C GLN A 56 8.88 14.68 6.38
N GLY A 57 8.76 14.70 5.05
CA GLY A 57 9.83 14.47 4.08
C GLY A 57 10.45 13.07 4.11
N VAL A 58 9.84 12.10 4.80
CA VAL A 58 10.35 10.73 4.94
C VAL A 58 9.22 9.72 5.07
N ASP A 59 9.56 8.45 4.87
CA ASP A 59 8.64 7.30 4.90
C ASP A 59 7.53 7.43 3.84
N HIS A 60 7.91 7.81 2.63
CA HIS A 60 7.00 7.91 1.48
C HIS A 60 6.72 6.51 0.93
N ALA A 61 5.56 5.96 1.27
CA ALA A 61 5.15 4.62 0.82
C ALA A 61 4.95 4.60 -0.70
N GLU A 62 5.61 3.65 -1.37
CA GLU A 62 5.64 3.57 -2.83
C GLU A 62 5.30 2.19 -3.37
N GLY A 63 5.66 1.12 -2.66
CA GLY A 63 5.39 -0.26 -3.09
C GLY A 63 4.67 -1.06 -2.03
N MET A 64 3.87 -2.03 -2.48
CA MET A 64 2.98 -2.82 -1.62
C MET A 64 2.79 -4.24 -2.18
N CYS A 65 2.85 -5.25 -1.31
CA CYS A 65 2.40 -6.59 -1.67
C CYS A 65 1.78 -7.34 -0.50
N ILE A 66 0.88 -8.27 -0.81
CA ILE A 66 0.41 -9.26 0.16
C ILE A 66 1.58 -10.13 0.55
N PHE A 67 1.79 -10.27 1.86
CA PHE A 67 2.86 -11.04 2.44
C PHE A 67 2.28 -12.18 3.26
N GLY A 68 2.70 -13.40 2.97
CA GLY A 68 2.32 -14.59 3.71
C GLY A 68 3.53 -15.49 3.91
N THR A 69 3.58 -16.16 5.06
CA THR A 69 4.62 -17.16 5.33
C THR A 69 4.07 -18.56 5.06
N GLY A 70 4.61 -19.26 4.05
CA GLY A 70 4.26 -20.65 3.76
C GLY A 70 2.97 -20.85 2.96
N GLU A 71 2.15 -21.83 3.35
CA GLU A 71 0.95 -22.27 2.61
C GLU A 71 -0.32 -21.45 2.92
N GLN A 72 -0.24 -20.47 3.82
CA GLN A 72 -1.35 -19.58 4.14
C GLN A 72 -1.29 -18.32 3.28
N ALA A 73 -2.40 -17.98 2.64
CA ALA A 73 -2.57 -16.67 2.01
C ALA A 73 -2.38 -15.59 3.08
N GLY A 74 -1.62 -14.56 2.72
CA GLY A 74 -1.16 -13.55 3.66
C GLY A 74 -2.27 -12.60 4.10
N ASP A 75 -2.54 -12.56 5.40
CA ASP A 75 -3.34 -11.50 6.04
C ASP A 75 -2.45 -10.29 6.40
N GLU A 76 -1.27 -10.19 5.78
CA GLU A 76 -0.29 -9.15 6.04
C GLU A 76 0.05 -8.39 4.76
N LEU A 77 0.35 -7.11 4.92
CA LEU A 77 0.70 -6.21 3.84
C LEU A 77 2.11 -5.68 4.06
N LEU A 78 3.02 -6.04 3.18
CA LEU A 78 4.37 -5.49 3.15
C LEU A 78 4.33 -4.15 2.40
N ILE A 79 4.81 -3.08 3.03
CA ILE A 79 4.93 -1.76 2.42
C ILE A 79 6.39 -1.30 2.42
N VAL A 80 6.86 -0.85 1.26
CA VAL A 80 8.20 -0.29 1.04
C VAL A 80 8.14 1.19 0.70
N TYR A 81 9.25 1.89 0.95
CA TYR A 81 9.34 3.34 0.94
C TYR A 81 10.38 3.83 -0.06
N ASP A 82 10.00 4.78 -0.93
CA ASP A 82 10.94 5.45 -1.84
C ASP A 82 11.89 6.36 -1.06
N VAL A 83 11.34 7.15 -0.14
CA VAL A 83 12.10 8.05 0.75
C VAL A 83 12.12 7.50 2.17
N ALA A 84 12.76 6.34 2.39
CA ALA A 84 12.87 5.76 3.73
C ALA A 84 13.60 6.70 4.71
N ALA A 85 13.06 6.86 5.92
CA ALA A 85 13.74 7.62 6.97
C ALA A 85 15.10 7.00 7.32
N GLN A 86 16.05 7.81 7.78
CA GLN A 86 17.41 7.35 8.14
C GLN A 86 17.41 6.18 9.14
N ARG A 87 16.44 6.15 10.06
CA ARG A 87 16.30 5.07 11.05
C ARG A 87 16.02 3.68 10.43
N ARG A 88 15.49 3.63 9.20
CA ARG A 88 15.20 2.39 8.47
C ARG A 88 16.38 1.89 7.64
N LYS A 89 17.42 2.72 7.45
CA LYS A 89 18.57 2.37 6.61
C LYS A 89 19.61 1.68 7.47
N LEU A 90 19.89 0.42 7.18
CA LEU A 90 20.83 -0.41 7.93
C LEU A 90 22.07 -0.66 7.08
N GLY A 91 23.17 0.01 7.40
CA GLY A 91 24.37 -0.04 6.57
C GLY A 91 24.14 0.57 5.19
N ASP A 92 24.82 0.03 4.17
CA ASP A 92 24.89 0.65 2.84
C ASP A 92 23.82 0.13 1.87
N THR A 93 23.25 -1.05 2.12
CA THR A 93 22.41 -1.77 1.15
C THR A 93 21.05 -2.18 1.66
N ASP A 94 20.79 -2.06 2.97
CA ASP A 94 19.60 -2.65 3.58
C ASP A 94 18.65 -1.55 4.05
N VAL A 95 17.36 -1.77 3.83
CA VAL A 95 16.28 -0.87 4.25
C VAL A 95 15.16 -1.68 4.88
N GLU A 96 14.70 -1.25 6.05
CA GLU A 96 13.54 -1.84 6.73
C GLU A 96 12.23 -1.40 6.06
N ALA A 97 11.38 -2.40 5.81
CA ALA A 97 10.01 -2.26 5.36
C ALA A 97 9.04 -2.52 6.53
N ASP A 98 7.80 -2.07 6.41
CA ASP A 98 6.78 -2.36 7.42
C ASP A 98 5.87 -3.48 6.95
N LEU A 99 5.48 -4.34 7.89
CA LEU A 99 4.51 -5.40 7.71
C LEU A 99 3.28 -5.05 8.57
N PHE A 100 2.14 -4.86 7.92
CA PHE A 100 0.89 -4.48 8.58
C PHE A 100 -0.11 -5.64 8.57
N THR A 101 -0.85 -5.79 9.66
CA THR A 101 -2.02 -6.69 9.79
C THR A 101 -3.30 -5.85 9.87
N PRO A 102 -3.76 -5.27 8.75
CA PRO A 102 -5.03 -4.55 8.74
C PRO A 102 -6.17 -5.52 9.06
N ASN A 103 -7.23 -5.01 9.69
CA ASN A 103 -8.31 -5.86 10.23
C ASN A 103 -9.11 -6.65 9.16
N GLN A 104 -8.93 -6.36 7.86
CA GLN A 104 -9.56 -7.04 6.72
C GLN A 104 -8.65 -6.94 5.48
N LEU A 105 -8.04 -8.04 5.03
CA LEU A 105 -7.24 -8.15 3.77
C LEU A 105 -7.92 -9.01 2.70
#